data_AF-A0A538B4U9-F1
#
_entry.id   AF-A0A538B4U9-F1
#
_cell.length_a   1.000
_cell.length_b   1.000
_cell.length_c   1.000
_cell.angle_alpha   90.00
_cell.angle_beta   90.00
_cell.angle_gamma   90.00
#
_symmetry.space_group_name_H-M   'P 1'
#
loop_
_entity.id
_entity.type
_entity.pdbx_description
1 polymer ?
#
loop_
_entity_poly.entity_id
_entity_poly.type
_entity_poly.pdbx_seq_one_letter_code
_entity_poly.pdbx_strand_id
1 'polypeptide(L)'
;MGRRLGLVAAALLLAAATLSPSPAKAASTPAPTTVDASWFGATPPLAPGQIELAVVSSLPSTVTGESARIEVRGLEPGDPLKVDRNGTDVTSSLAPVREGVMGGVVRELRVGKNTLTAASGTRRAALDVTDHRITGPVISGPHQTPFICETEANGLGKPTDADCSAPTRVDWYARSAVTTRFNKLADPSAAYPPDTATTTTADGKAVPFVVRVESSVINRSVTRVAVLDDPHSRPAGTQYTPSPAWNHRLVYSFGESCATGHHQGVNLPENALGEVAPNGNPYDNAFAPFLDLGSQLGKGYMTAHSTLTILGVECNEVVSAETLMMVKEHIIEAYGKLVHTIGAGASGGAIQQYTADNNYPGLIDGSNAIISFPDMETTFVTDADCLLLERVFRSDQLRWTEPKQEAVTGFRTGNICADWVASYAILVDPKHCDPTV
;
A
#
# COMPACT_ATOMS: atom_id res chain seq x y z
N MET A 1 55.34 26.98 -1.01
CA MET A 1 56.13 26.11 -0.11
C MET A 1 55.38 24.81 0.10
N GLY A 2 55.63 23.81 -0.74
CA GLY A 2 55.04 22.48 -0.60
C GLY A 2 55.91 21.61 0.30
N ARG A 3 55.30 20.82 1.18
CA ARG A 3 55.92 19.62 1.73
C ARG A 3 54.87 18.64 2.23
N ARG A 4 54.89 17.46 1.61
CA ARG A 4 54.27 16.20 2.04
C ARG A 4 54.73 15.85 3.45
N LEU A 5 53.84 15.29 4.28
CA LEU A 5 54.22 14.46 5.43
C LEU A 5 53.42 13.16 5.40
N GLY A 6 54.15 12.05 5.49
CA GLY A 6 53.63 10.69 5.56
C GLY A 6 53.29 10.25 6.97
N LEU A 7 52.54 9.15 7.04
CA LEU A 7 52.24 8.33 8.21
C LEU A 7 53.51 7.80 8.89
N VAL A 8 53.49 7.65 10.23
CA VAL A 8 53.85 6.41 10.96
C VAL A 8 53.21 6.40 12.37
N ALA A 9 52.51 5.29 12.65
CA ALA A 9 52.19 4.58 13.90
C ALA A 9 52.26 5.27 15.29
N ALA A 10 51.16 5.11 16.06
CA ALA A 10 51.11 5.32 17.50
C ALA A 10 51.06 3.96 18.24
N ALA A 11 51.91 3.81 19.25
CA ALA A 11 52.00 2.65 20.13
C ALA A 11 51.25 2.87 21.45
N LEU A 12 50.65 1.79 21.95
CA LEU A 12 49.90 1.66 23.20
C LEU A 12 50.76 1.86 24.46
N LEU A 13 50.14 2.43 25.50
CA LEU A 13 50.53 2.22 26.90
C LEU A 13 49.27 1.94 27.74
N LEU A 14 49.18 0.71 28.27
CA LEU A 14 48.20 0.29 29.26
C LEU A 14 48.64 0.78 30.65
N ALA A 15 47.74 1.44 31.37
CA ALA A 15 47.83 1.63 32.82
C ALA A 15 46.72 0.81 33.49
N ALA A 16 47.11 -0.22 34.25
CA ALA A 16 46.19 -1.00 35.08
C ALA A 16 46.00 -0.29 36.42
N ALA A 17 44.79 0.18 36.70
CA ALA A 17 44.38 0.68 38.01
C ALA A 17 43.40 -0.33 38.64
N THR A 18 43.77 -0.80 39.83
CA THR A 18 42.99 -1.69 40.68
C THR A 18 41.82 -0.94 41.33
N LEU A 19 40.58 -1.35 41.03
CA LEU A 19 39.37 -0.86 41.68
C LEU A 19 38.70 -2.01 42.44
N SER A 20 38.46 -1.79 43.74
CA SER A 20 37.78 -2.70 44.65
C SER A 20 36.33 -2.97 44.23
N PRO A 21 35.76 -4.16 44.53
CA PRO A 21 34.39 -4.47 44.16
C PRO A 21 33.41 -3.63 44.97
N SER A 22 32.58 -2.84 44.28
CA SER A 22 31.39 -2.22 44.86
C SER A 22 30.37 -3.29 45.24
N PRO A 23 29.55 -3.08 46.28
CA PRO A 23 28.52 -4.04 46.66
C PRO A 23 27.55 -4.22 45.49
N ALA A 24 27.19 -5.47 45.21
CA ALA A 24 26.22 -5.81 44.18
C ALA A 24 24.93 -5.02 44.40
N LYS A 25 24.68 -4.05 43.52
CA LYS A 25 23.37 -3.41 43.39
C LYS A 25 22.38 -4.54 43.10
N ALA A 26 21.37 -4.70 43.96
CA ALA A 26 20.24 -5.58 43.70
C ALA A 26 19.78 -5.34 42.26
N ALA A 27 19.63 -6.41 41.48
CA ALA A 27 19.16 -6.35 40.11
C ALA A 27 17.82 -5.59 40.10
N SER A 28 17.85 -4.35 39.62
CA SER A 28 16.64 -3.60 39.34
C SER A 28 15.82 -4.43 38.37
N THR A 29 14.58 -4.73 38.72
CA THR A 29 13.61 -5.29 37.78
C THR A 29 13.69 -4.45 36.50
N PRO A 30 13.95 -5.05 35.31
CA PRO A 30 14.02 -4.29 34.09
C PRO A 30 12.72 -3.50 33.94
N ALA A 31 12.82 -2.17 33.89
CA ALA A 31 11.68 -1.33 33.60
C ALA A 31 11.10 -1.77 32.24
N PRO A 32 9.78 -1.72 32.04
CA PRO A 32 9.17 -2.00 30.74
C PRO A 32 9.77 -1.06 29.70
N THR A 33 10.63 -1.59 28.83
CA THR A 33 11.06 -0.91 27.61
C THR A 33 9.99 -1.17 26.57
N THR A 34 9.06 -0.24 26.43
CA THR A 34 8.32 -0.09 25.18
C THR A 34 9.36 0.15 24.09
N VAL A 35 9.43 -0.76 23.12
CA VAL A 35 10.23 -0.55 21.92
C VAL A 35 9.28 0.00 20.88
N ASP A 36 9.63 1.13 20.29
CA ASP A 36 8.84 1.70 19.21
C ASP A 36 8.78 0.70 18.04
N ALA A 37 7.59 0.49 17.50
CA ALA A 37 7.42 -0.33 16.32
C ALA A 37 8.23 0.30 15.18
N SER A 38 9.17 -0.47 14.63
CA SER A 38 9.92 -0.04 13.45
C SER A 38 8.99 -0.08 12.26
N TRP A 39 8.77 1.08 11.64
CA TRP A 39 8.11 1.17 10.34
C TRP A 39 8.81 0.35 9.25
N PHE A 40 10.12 0.13 9.40
CA PHE A 40 10.95 -0.67 8.50
C PHE A 40 11.00 -2.16 8.84
N GLY A 41 10.16 -2.63 9.78
CA GLY A 41 10.13 -4.05 10.18
C GLY A 41 11.40 -4.55 10.89
N ALA A 42 12.33 -3.67 11.22
CA ALA A 42 13.56 -4.01 11.94
C ALA A 42 13.60 -3.31 13.30
N THR A 43 13.09 -3.97 14.33
CA THR A 43 13.43 -3.61 15.71
C THR A 43 14.78 -4.24 16.10
N PRO A 44 15.65 -3.51 16.84
CA PRO A 44 16.92 -4.03 17.32
C PRO A 44 16.75 -5.33 18.14
N PRO A 45 17.80 -6.16 18.27
CA PRO A 45 17.77 -7.31 19.16
C PRO A 45 17.43 -6.91 20.61
N LEU A 46 16.56 -7.68 21.24
CA LEU A 46 16.20 -7.50 22.65
C LEU A 46 17.34 -7.94 23.57
N ALA A 47 17.56 -7.23 24.67
CA ALA A 47 18.45 -7.69 25.72
C ALA A 47 17.86 -8.94 26.43
N PRO A 48 18.70 -9.80 27.02
CA PRO A 48 18.21 -10.97 27.76
C PRO A 48 17.16 -10.59 28.81
N GLY A 49 16.04 -11.30 28.82
CA GLY A 49 14.94 -11.06 29.75
C GLY A 49 14.04 -9.88 29.42
N GLN A 50 14.16 -9.26 28.23
CA GLN A 50 13.18 -8.29 27.73
C GLN A 50 12.09 -8.97 26.89
N ILE A 51 10.91 -8.36 26.87
CA ILE A 51 9.86 -8.64 25.89
C ILE A 51 9.53 -7.35 25.14
N GLU A 52 9.09 -7.47 23.88
CA GLU A 52 8.61 -6.37 23.05
C GLU A 52 7.15 -6.62 22.68
N LEU A 53 6.34 -5.56 22.61
CA LEU A 53 5.00 -5.56 22.04
C LEU A 53 4.98 -4.50 20.94
N ALA A 54 4.66 -4.90 19.71
CA ALA A 54 4.64 -4.01 18.54
C ALA A 54 3.38 -4.21 17.70
N VAL A 55 2.88 -3.11 17.12
CA VAL A 55 1.98 -3.18 15.96
C VAL A 55 2.82 -3.49 14.72
N VAL A 56 2.37 -4.44 13.91
CA VAL A 56 3.07 -4.91 12.71
C VAL A 56 2.22 -4.78 11.43
N SER A 57 1.01 -4.22 11.52
CA SER A 57 0.18 -3.86 10.35
C SER A 57 0.37 -2.42 9.89
N SER A 58 0.74 -1.50 10.80
CA SER A 58 0.93 -0.07 10.55
C SER A 58 1.82 0.58 11.64
N LEU A 59 1.97 1.92 11.64
CA LEU A 59 2.50 2.62 12.82
C LEU A 59 1.46 2.55 13.93
N PRO A 60 1.86 2.47 15.20
CA PRO A 60 0.93 2.52 16.33
C PRO A 60 0.02 3.76 16.33
N SER A 61 0.43 4.88 15.74
CA SER A 61 -0.35 6.12 15.67
C SER A 61 -1.29 6.25 14.48
N THR A 62 -1.24 5.30 13.52
CA THR A 62 -1.96 5.37 12.25
C THR A 62 -2.84 4.14 12.02
N VAL A 63 -3.23 3.45 13.10
CA VAL A 63 -4.04 2.24 12.99
C VAL A 63 -5.42 2.59 12.46
N THR A 64 -6.01 1.75 11.61
CA THR A 64 -7.35 1.98 11.06
C THR A 64 -8.25 0.75 11.12
N GLY A 65 -9.56 0.98 11.17
CA GLY A 65 -10.55 -0.10 11.06
C GLY A 65 -10.75 -0.90 12.35
N GLU A 66 -10.47 -0.28 13.50
CA GLU A 66 -10.76 -0.83 14.83
C GLU A 66 -10.03 -2.15 15.10
N SER A 67 -8.97 -2.45 14.36
CA SER A 67 -8.10 -3.60 14.58
C SER A 67 -6.64 -3.28 14.28
N ALA A 68 -5.74 -4.06 14.90
CA ALA A 68 -4.31 -4.01 14.60
C ALA A 68 -3.73 -5.42 14.68
N ARG A 69 -2.82 -5.77 13.74
CA ARG A 69 -1.97 -6.95 13.92
C ARG A 69 -0.82 -6.60 14.86
N ILE A 70 -0.62 -7.41 15.89
CA ILE A 70 0.48 -7.23 16.85
C ILE A 70 1.37 -8.46 16.93
N GLU A 71 2.61 -8.25 17.37
CA GLU A 71 3.54 -9.29 17.77
C GLU A 71 4.11 -9.00 19.17
N VAL A 72 4.24 -10.06 19.97
CA VAL A 72 4.98 -10.08 21.23
C VAL A 72 6.22 -10.93 21.07
N ARG A 73 7.41 -10.36 21.29
CA ARG A 73 8.72 -10.99 21.06
C ARG A 73 9.48 -11.16 22.38
N GLY A 74 10.48 -12.05 22.38
CA GLY A 74 11.35 -12.27 23.53
C GLY A 74 10.82 -13.31 24.52
N LEU A 75 9.93 -14.19 24.06
CA LEU A 75 9.36 -15.27 24.85
C LEU A 75 10.25 -16.52 24.79
N GLU A 76 10.38 -17.23 25.90
CA GLU A 76 11.02 -18.53 26.04
C GLU A 76 9.96 -19.65 26.05
N PRO A 77 10.34 -20.90 25.69
CA PRO A 77 9.40 -22.02 25.74
C PRO A 77 8.78 -22.20 27.13
N GLY A 78 7.43 -22.18 27.18
CA GLY A 78 6.67 -22.35 28.43
C GLY A 78 6.38 -21.06 29.19
N ASP A 79 6.82 -19.91 28.67
CA ASP A 79 6.46 -18.61 29.25
C ASP A 79 4.94 -18.40 29.31
N PRO A 80 4.38 -17.99 30.46
CA PRO A 80 3.01 -17.50 30.48
C PRO A 80 2.96 -16.18 29.72
N LEU A 81 1.98 -15.99 28.84
CA LEU A 81 1.72 -14.71 28.19
C LEU A 81 0.30 -14.26 28.53
N LYS A 82 0.16 -12.99 28.90
CA LYS A 82 -1.11 -12.30 28.95
C LYS A 82 -1.01 -11.00 28.15
N VAL A 83 -1.98 -10.75 27.28
CA VAL A 83 -2.10 -9.50 26.51
C VAL A 83 -3.45 -8.88 26.79
N ASP A 84 -3.46 -7.61 27.21
CA ASP A 84 -4.67 -6.85 27.46
C ASP A 84 -4.81 -5.69 26.47
N ARG A 85 -6.03 -5.46 25.97
CA ARG A 85 -6.48 -4.26 25.25
C ARG A 85 -7.33 -3.42 26.19
N ASN A 86 -6.84 -2.26 26.59
CA ASN A 86 -7.54 -1.37 27.55
C ASN A 86 -7.99 -2.13 28.82
N GLY A 87 -7.16 -3.04 29.33
CA GLY A 87 -7.45 -3.90 30.49
C GLY A 87 -8.36 -5.11 30.22
N THR A 88 -8.81 -5.33 28.98
CA THR A 88 -9.55 -6.53 28.56
C THR A 88 -8.59 -7.58 28.02
N ASP A 89 -8.64 -8.81 28.54
CA ASP A 89 -7.77 -9.91 28.08
C ASP A 89 -8.10 -10.30 26.65
N VAL A 90 -7.11 -10.18 25.77
CA VAL A 90 -7.16 -10.54 24.35
C VAL A 90 -6.12 -11.60 23.98
N THR A 91 -5.53 -12.28 24.98
CA THR A 91 -4.46 -13.27 24.78
C THR A 91 -4.85 -14.37 23.79
N SER A 92 -6.12 -14.79 23.80
CA SER A 92 -6.66 -15.83 22.91
C SER A 92 -6.65 -15.45 21.42
N SER A 93 -6.44 -14.17 21.09
CA SER A 93 -6.29 -13.72 19.70
C SER A 93 -4.88 -13.94 19.15
N LEU A 94 -3.91 -14.31 20.00
CA LEU A 94 -2.52 -14.56 19.61
C LEU A 94 -2.24 -16.05 19.48
N ALA A 95 -1.42 -16.39 18.48
CA ALA A 95 -0.88 -17.72 18.26
C ALA A 95 0.64 -17.64 18.02
N PRO A 96 1.39 -18.75 18.17
CA PRO A 96 2.80 -18.77 17.81
C PRO A 96 3.01 -18.43 16.34
N VAL A 97 3.87 -17.44 16.06
CA VAL A 97 4.26 -17.06 14.69
C VAL A 97 5.58 -17.72 14.30
N ARG A 98 6.54 -17.71 15.23
CA ARG A 98 7.84 -18.37 15.17
C ARG A 98 8.39 -18.51 16.58
N GLU A 99 9.55 -19.15 16.73
CA GLU A 99 10.21 -19.31 18.02
C GLU A 99 10.35 -17.95 18.75
N GLY A 100 9.85 -17.93 20.00
CA GLY A 100 9.85 -16.77 20.88
C GLY A 100 8.98 -15.59 20.46
N VAL A 101 8.05 -15.79 19.50
CA VAL A 101 7.10 -14.76 19.06
C VAL A 101 5.67 -15.28 19.01
N MET A 102 4.79 -14.59 19.71
CA MET A 102 3.33 -14.74 19.62
C MET A 102 2.76 -13.56 18.84
N GLY A 103 1.78 -13.80 17.97
CA GLY A 103 1.19 -12.72 17.17
C GLY A 103 -0.24 -13.02 16.78
N GLY A 104 -0.99 -11.97 16.46
CA GLY A 104 -2.43 -12.05 16.26
C GLY A 104 -3.03 -10.71 15.88
N VAL A 105 -4.34 -10.71 15.60
CA VAL A 105 -5.09 -9.48 15.32
C VAL A 105 -5.92 -9.14 16.55
N VAL A 106 -5.60 -8.00 17.17
CA VAL A 106 -6.41 -7.42 18.24
C VAL A 106 -7.50 -6.60 17.58
N ARG A 107 -8.76 -6.95 17.80
CA ARG A 107 -9.94 -6.25 17.26
C ARG A 107 -10.56 -5.34 18.31
N GLU A 108 -11.63 -4.64 17.91
CA GLU A 108 -12.43 -3.71 18.73
C GLU A 108 -11.55 -2.71 19.50
N LEU A 109 -10.54 -2.17 18.81
CA LEU A 109 -9.89 -0.94 19.23
C LEU A 109 -10.95 0.18 19.17
N ARG A 110 -10.85 1.11 20.10
CA ARG A 110 -11.71 2.30 20.10
C ARG A 110 -11.07 3.33 19.19
N VAL A 111 -11.86 3.97 18.33
CA VAL A 111 -11.39 5.16 17.62
C VAL A 111 -10.80 6.17 18.62
N GLY A 112 -9.56 6.58 18.38
CA GLY A 112 -8.70 7.31 19.28
C GLY A 112 -7.71 6.43 20.05
N LYS A 113 -7.36 6.86 21.26
CA LYS A 113 -6.29 6.24 22.05
C LYS A 113 -6.72 4.91 22.67
N ASN A 114 -5.86 3.90 22.51
CA ASN A 114 -5.89 2.59 23.16
C ASN A 114 -4.55 2.32 23.83
N THR A 115 -4.54 1.48 24.85
CA THR A 115 -3.32 0.96 25.46
C THR A 115 -3.34 -0.56 25.38
N LEU A 116 -2.32 -1.12 24.75
CA LEU A 116 -2.04 -2.55 24.72
C LEU A 116 -0.95 -2.87 25.74
N THR A 117 -1.12 -3.92 26.53
CA THR A 117 -0.09 -4.37 27.47
C THR A 117 0.17 -5.86 27.34
N ALA A 118 1.44 -6.25 27.27
CA ALA A 118 1.89 -7.64 27.29
C ALA A 118 2.61 -7.94 28.61
N ALA A 119 2.35 -9.12 29.17
CA ALA A 119 2.86 -9.58 30.43
C ALA A 119 3.34 -11.02 30.34
N SER A 120 4.60 -11.27 30.70
CA SER A 120 5.15 -12.61 30.83
C SER A 120 5.96 -12.78 32.11
N GLY A 121 5.40 -13.49 33.09
CA GLY A 121 5.96 -13.59 34.44
C GLY A 121 6.08 -12.21 35.09
N THR A 122 7.31 -11.74 35.33
CA THR A 122 7.62 -10.39 35.83
C THR A 122 7.88 -9.36 34.73
N ARG A 123 8.04 -9.79 33.47
CA ARG A 123 8.33 -8.91 32.32
C ARG A 123 7.06 -8.27 31.80
N ARG A 124 7.14 -7.00 31.42
CA ARG A 124 5.99 -6.20 30.95
C ARG A 124 6.41 -5.35 29.75
N ALA A 125 5.50 -5.15 28.81
CA ALA A 125 5.59 -4.15 27.76
C ALA A 125 4.22 -3.46 27.62
N ALA A 126 4.21 -2.18 27.33
CA ALA A 126 2.98 -1.40 27.10
C ALA A 126 3.16 -0.57 25.83
N LEU A 127 2.14 -0.46 25.00
CA LEU A 127 2.15 0.29 23.76
C LEU A 127 0.86 1.09 23.65
N ASP A 128 0.99 2.40 23.46
CA ASP A 128 -0.14 3.25 23.10
C ASP A 128 -0.39 3.15 21.59
N VAL A 129 -1.65 2.96 21.22
CA VAL A 129 -2.11 2.82 19.85
C VAL A 129 -3.20 3.85 19.60
N THR A 130 -3.14 4.58 18.49
CA THR A 130 -4.20 5.49 18.04
C THR A 130 -4.87 4.87 16.83
N ASP A 131 -6.13 4.51 17.02
CA ASP A 131 -6.99 3.94 15.99
C ASP A 131 -7.84 5.04 15.34
N HIS A 132 -8.07 4.93 14.04
CA HIS A 132 -8.89 5.82 13.24
C HIS A 132 -9.95 5.00 12.51
N ARG A 133 -11.06 5.65 12.12
CA ARG A 133 -12.09 4.97 11.34
C ARG A 133 -11.52 4.45 10.02
N ILE A 134 -12.02 3.33 9.51
CA ILE A 134 -11.64 2.80 8.18
C ILE A 134 -11.91 3.79 7.03
N THR A 135 -12.78 4.78 7.25
CA THR A 135 -13.07 5.84 6.29
C THR A 135 -12.04 6.95 6.27
N GLY A 136 -11.09 6.99 7.21
CA GLY A 136 -10.15 8.10 7.38
C GLY A 136 -10.80 9.37 7.94
N PRO A 137 -10.08 10.51 7.90
CA PRO A 137 -8.66 10.63 7.52
C PRO A 137 -7.72 10.28 8.68
N VAL A 138 -6.43 10.12 8.39
CA VAL A 138 -5.34 9.81 9.35
C VAL A 138 -4.21 10.85 9.27
N ILE A 139 -3.64 11.04 8.09
CA ILE A 139 -2.54 11.95 7.75
C ILE A 139 -2.92 12.99 6.68
N SER A 140 -3.99 12.77 5.90
CA SER A 140 -4.38 13.59 4.74
C SER A 140 -5.14 14.88 5.07
N GLY A 141 -5.55 15.04 6.33
CA GLY A 141 -6.39 16.16 6.76
C GLY A 141 -7.87 15.95 6.40
N PRO A 142 -8.71 16.98 6.51
CA PRO A 142 -10.15 16.82 6.31
C PRO A 142 -10.51 16.26 4.93
N HIS A 143 -11.53 15.40 4.89
CA HIS A 143 -12.13 14.89 3.67
C HIS A 143 -12.52 16.01 2.71
N GLN A 144 -12.14 15.87 1.44
CA GLN A 144 -12.61 16.73 0.36
C GLN A 144 -14.15 16.66 0.26
N THR A 145 -14.77 17.83 0.08
CA THR A 145 -16.21 18.01 -0.10
C THR A 145 -16.50 19.08 -1.17
N PRO A 146 -17.58 18.94 -1.98
CA PRO A 146 -18.49 17.79 -2.06
C PRO A 146 -17.78 16.52 -2.56
N PHE A 147 -18.37 15.35 -2.35
CA PHE A 147 -17.79 14.08 -2.78
C PHE A 147 -18.89 13.13 -3.27
N ILE A 148 -18.75 12.65 -4.49
CA ILE A 148 -19.74 11.81 -5.18
C ILE A 148 -19.40 10.35 -4.94
N CYS A 149 -20.33 9.63 -4.29
CA CYS A 149 -20.21 8.19 -4.07
C CYS A 149 -20.57 7.41 -5.34
N GLU A 150 -19.72 6.45 -5.71
CA GLU A 150 -19.85 5.65 -6.92
C GLU A 150 -19.88 4.14 -6.61
N THR A 151 -20.23 3.76 -5.39
CA THR A 151 -20.30 2.35 -4.93
C THR A 151 -21.20 1.48 -5.81
N GLU A 152 -22.29 2.04 -6.36
CA GLU A 152 -23.19 1.33 -7.27
C GLU A 152 -22.52 1.03 -8.62
N ALA A 153 -21.81 2.01 -9.20
CA ALA A 153 -21.04 1.83 -10.43
C ALA A 153 -19.92 0.79 -10.25
N ASN A 154 -19.44 0.65 -9.03
CA ASN A 154 -18.46 -0.37 -8.62
C ASN A 154 -19.07 -1.74 -8.28
N GLY A 155 -20.39 -1.92 -8.41
CA GLY A 155 -21.07 -3.18 -8.13
C GLY A 155 -21.11 -3.56 -6.64
N LEU A 156 -20.99 -2.58 -5.74
CA LEU A 156 -21.07 -2.74 -4.28
C LEU A 156 -22.44 -2.36 -3.69
N GLY A 157 -23.36 -1.89 -4.54
CA GLY A 157 -24.67 -1.39 -4.12
C GLY A 157 -24.59 0.06 -3.63
N LYS A 158 -25.68 0.54 -3.03
CA LYS A 158 -25.78 1.93 -2.54
C LYS A 158 -24.81 2.20 -1.39
N PRO A 159 -24.26 3.42 -1.29
CA PRO A 159 -23.39 3.77 -0.17
C PRO A 159 -24.18 3.65 1.14
N THR A 160 -23.54 3.13 2.18
CA THR A 160 -24.16 2.92 3.49
C THR A 160 -24.11 4.15 4.38
N ASP A 161 -23.30 5.15 4.03
CA ASP A 161 -23.13 6.41 4.75
C ASP A 161 -22.63 7.53 3.82
N ALA A 162 -22.36 8.71 4.38
CA ALA A 162 -21.86 9.88 3.67
C ALA A 162 -20.35 9.82 3.34
N ASP A 163 -19.62 8.87 3.91
CA ASP A 163 -18.20 8.61 3.61
C ASP A 163 -18.08 7.58 2.46
N CYS A 164 -19.17 7.31 1.74
CA CYS A 164 -19.24 6.37 0.62
C CYS A 164 -18.86 4.93 0.96
N SER A 165 -19.06 4.52 2.22
CA SER A 165 -18.81 3.14 2.66
C SER A 165 -19.72 2.14 1.94
N ALA A 166 -19.24 0.91 1.80
CA ALA A 166 -20.04 -0.24 1.35
C ALA A 166 -19.56 -1.54 2.01
N PRO A 167 -20.43 -2.56 2.15
CA PRO A 167 -20.04 -3.85 2.71
C PRO A 167 -18.98 -4.55 1.86
N THR A 168 -18.02 -5.20 2.52
CA THR A 168 -17.01 -6.02 1.84
C THR A 168 -17.65 -7.18 1.09
N ARG A 169 -17.23 -7.38 -0.16
CA ARG A 169 -17.68 -8.45 -1.05
C ARG A 169 -16.49 -9.29 -1.50
N VAL A 170 -16.70 -10.61 -1.59
CA VAL A 170 -15.67 -11.55 -2.05
C VAL A 170 -16.23 -12.35 -3.21
N ASP A 171 -15.47 -12.41 -4.29
CA ASP A 171 -15.77 -13.17 -5.49
C ASP A 171 -14.56 -14.02 -5.91
N TRP A 172 -14.81 -15.07 -6.69
CA TRP A 172 -13.75 -15.88 -7.27
C TRP A 172 -13.81 -15.82 -8.79
N TYR A 173 -12.65 -15.90 -9.41
CA TYR A 173 -12.46 -15.84 -10.84
C TYR A 173 -11.53 -16.97 -11.27
N ALA A 174 -11.91 -17.72 -12.31
CA ALA A 174 -11.06 -18.73 -12.92
C ALA A 174 -10.49 -18.21 -14.23
N ARG A 175 -9.18 -18.34 -14.43
CA ARG A 175 -8.54 -17.97 -15.69
C ARG A 175 -8.80 -19.06 -16.73
N SER A 176 -9.32 -18.69 -17.89
CA SER A 176 -9.53 -19.61 -19.01
C SER A 176 -8.22 -19.92 -19.73
N ALA A 177 -7.95 -21.19 -19.99
CA ALA A 177 -6.82 -21.66 -20.81
C ALA A 177 -7.01 -21.34 -22.29
N VAL A 178 -8.24 -21.00 -22.72
CA VAL A 178 -8.59 -20.70 -24.11
C VAL A 178 -8.54 -19.20 -24.36
N THR A 179 -9.26 -18.41 -23.56
CA THR A 179 -9.37 -16.96 -23.78
C THR A 179 -8.30 -16.17 -23.04
N THR A 180 -7.58 -16.80 -22.11
CA THR A 180 -6.59 -16.18 -21.21
C THR A 180 -7.19 -15.14 -20.24
N ARG A 181 -8.52 -15.00 -20.24
CA ARG A 181 -9.29 -14.10 -19.38
C ARG A 181 -9.74 -14.75 -18.09
N PHE A 182 -9.87 -13.97 -17.04
CA PHE A 182 -10.51 -14.33 -15.79
C PHE A 182 -12.02 -14.20 -15.90
N ASN A 183 -12.72 -15.30 -15.66
CA ASN A 183 -14.17 -15.33 -15.64
C ASN A 183 -14.66 -15.54 -14.22
N LYS A 184 -15.61 -14.71 -13.79
CA LYS A 184 -16.23 -14.83 -12.47
C LYS A 184 -16.92 -16.18 -12.33
N LEU A 185 -16.67 -16.87 -11.23
CA LEU A 185 -17.36 -18.10 -10.86
C LEU A 185 -18.72 -17.76 -10.24
N ALA A 186 -19.78 -18.40 -10.74
CA ALA A 186 -21.11 -18.27 -10.18
C ALA A 186 -21.23 -18.96 -8.80
N ASP A 187 -20.60 -20.12 -8.67
CA ASP A 187 -20.45 -20.85 -7.42
C ASP A 187 -18.99 -21.32 -7.29
N PRO A 188 -18.20 -20.74 -6.37
CA PRO A 188 -16.81 -21.13 -6.16
C PRO A 188 -16.64 -22.52 -5.53
N SER A 189 -17.71 -23.13 -5.01
CA SER A 189 -17.70 -24.47 -4.40
C SER A 189 -18.10 -25.60 -5.37
N ALA A 190 -18.57 -25.23 -6.57
CA ALA A 190 -18.90 -26.17 -7.64
C ALA A 190 -17.65 -26.52 -8.48
N ALA A 191 -17.75 -27.59 -9.27
CA ALA A 191 -16.69 -27.96 -10.21
C ALA A 191 -16.33 -26.78 -11.13
N TYR A 192 -15.03 -26.49 -11.27
CA TYR A 192 -14.56 -25.40 -12.11
C TYR A 192 -14.89 -25.63 -13.59
N PRO A 193 -15.04 -24.55 -14.38
CA PRO A 193 -15.18 -24.65 -15.83
C PRO A 193 -14.12 -25.57 -16.45
N PRO A 194 -14.47 -26.43 -17.42
CA PRO A 194 -13.51 -27.39 -18.01
C PRO A 194 -12.28 -26.74 -18.65
N ASP A 195 -12.37 -25.47 -19.04
CA ASP A 195 -11.29 -24.70 -19.62
C ASP A 195 -10.49 -23.89 -18.57
N THR A 196 -10.67 -24.15 -17.27
CA THR A 196 -9.88 -23.51 -16.21
C THR A 196 -8.40 -23.86 -16.37
N ALA A 197 -7.56 -22.84 -16.51
CA ALA A 197 -6.12 -22.97 -16.61
C ALA A 197 -5.50 -23.39 -15.26
N THR A 198 -4.30 -23.95 -15.35
CA THR A 198 -3.40 -24.17 -14.21
C THR A 198 -2.29 -23.13 -14.26
N THR A 199 -1.77 -22.72 -13.10
CA THR A 199 -0.56 -21.90 -12.98
C THR A 199 0.48 -22.58 -12.10
N THR A 200 1.74 -22.17 -12.25
CA THR A 200 2.85 -22.60 -11.40
C THR A 200 3.36 -21.42 -10.60
N THR A 201 3.22 -21.52 -9.29
CA THR A 201 3.71 -20.55 -8.31
C THR A 201 5.25 -20.45 -8.32
N ALA A 202 5.82 -19.39 -7.76
CA ALA A 202 7.26 -19.16 -7.76
C ALA A 202 8.08 -20.24 -7.03
N ASP A 203 7.47 -20.99 -6.11
CA ASP A 203 8.07 -22.15 -5.42
C ASP A 203 7.80 -23.49 -6.14
N GLY A 204 7.23 -23.44 -7.35
CA GLY A 204 7.09 -24.59 -8.24
C GLY A 204 5.80 -25.40 -8.05
N LYS A 205 4.85 -24.95 -7.21
CA LYS A 205 3.58 -25.67 -7.03
C LYS A 205 2.61 -25.35 -8.16
N ALA A 206 2.11 -26.40 -8.81
CA ALA A 206 1.02 -26.29 -9.77
C ALA A 206 -0.34 -26.23 -9.04
N VAL A 207 -1.14 -25.21 -9.34
CA VAL A 207 -2.47 -24.99 -8.74
C VAL A 207 -3.47 -24.55 -9.80
N PRO A 208 -4.78 -24.80 -9.62
CA PRO A 208 -5.80 -24.18 -10.47
C PRO A 208 -5.60 -22.67 -10.46
N PHE A 209 -5.72 -22.03 -11.63
CA PHE A 209 -5.58 -20.59 -11.74
C PHE A 209 -6.90 -19.90 -11.35
N VAL A 210 -7.25 -20.05 -10.08
CA VAL A 210 -8.42 -19.46 -9.44
C VAL A 210 -7.95 -18.39 -8.47
N VAL A 211 -8.56 -17.22 -8.59
CA VAL A 211 -8.20 -16.01 -7.85
C VAL A 211 -9.41 -15.55 -7.07
N ARG A 212 -9.21 -15.31 -5.77
CA ARG A 212 -10.18 -14.62 -4.91
C ARG A 212 -9.93 -13.12 -5.05
N VAL A 213 -10.99 -12.35 -5.26
CA VAL A 213 -10.98 -10.89 -5.26
C VAL A 213 -11.84 -10.39 -4.11
N GLU A 214 -11.21 -9.69 -3.17
CA GLU A 214 -11.90 -8.87 -2.18
C GLU A 214 -12.22 -7.51 -2.74
N SER A 215 -13.38 -6.98 -2.39
CA SER A 215 -13.83 -5.65 -2.76
C SER A 215 -14.33 -4.95 -1.50
N SER A 216 -13.67 -3.88 -1.11
CA SER A 216 -13.96 -3.11 0.10
C SER A 216 -13.88 -1.61 -0.18
N VAL A 217 -14.35 -0.79 0.77
CA VAL A 217 -14.13 0.65 0.76
C VAL A 217 -13.21 0.99 1.92
N ILE A 218 -12.03 1.57 1.62
CA ILE A 218 -10.98 1.94 2.58
C ILE A 218 -10.60 3.38 2.27
N ASN A 219 -10.59 4.28 3.26
CA ASN A 219 -10.36 5.72 3.06
C ASN A 219 -11.34 6.38 2.07
N ARG A 220 -12.61 5.95 2.05
CA ARG A 220 -13.62 6.27 1.01
C ARG A 220 -13.28 5.76 -0.41
N SER A 221 -12.16 5.06 -0.57
CA SER A 221 -11.65 4.52 -1.84
C SER A 221 -12.15 3.10 -2.09
N VAL A 222 -12.65 2.82 -3.29
CA VAL A 222 -13.01 1.45 -3.69
C VAL A 222 -11.72 0.67 -3.95
N THR A 223 -11.49 -0.33 -3.10
CA THR A 223 -10.27 -1.15 -3.08
C THR A 223 -10.57 -2.56 -3.55
N ARG A 224 -9.69 -3.09 -4.40
CA ARG A 224 -9.70 -4.49 -4.84
C ARG A 224 -8.39 -5.16 -4.43
N VAL A 225 -8.49 -6.34 -3.83
CA VAL A 225 -7.33 -7.17 -3.47
C VAL A 225 -7.53 -8.56 -4.07
N ALA A 226 -6.60 -8.99 -4.91
CA ALA A 226 -6.67 -10.28 -5.59
C ALA A 226 -5.50 -11.20 -5.19
N VAL A 227 -5.81 -12.48 -4.94
CA VAL A 227 -4.83 -13.48 -4.52
C VAL A 227 -5.24 -14.88 -5.00
N LEU A 228 -4.26 -15.72 -5.35
CA LEU A 228 -4.54 -17.13 -5.64
C LEU A 228 -5.25 -17.79 -4.47
N ASP A 229 -6.37 -18.43 -4.77
CA ASP A 229 -7.19 -19.08 -3.78
C ASP A 229 -8.02 -20.19 -4.44
N ASP A 230 -7.79 -21.43 -4.01
CA ASP A 230 -8.56 -22.59 -4.44
C ASP A 230 -9.58 -22.96 -3.35
N PRO A 231 -10.86 -22.58 -3.49
CA PRO A 231 -11.95 -23.03 -2.61
C PRO A 231 -11.97 -24.54 -2.31
N HIS A 232 -11.56 -25.40 -3.26
CA HIS A 232 -11.57 -26.85 -3.10
C HIS A 232 -10.39 -27.39 -2.28
N SER A 233 -9.39 -26.54 -1.97
CA SER A 233 -8.25 -26.91 -1.12
C SER A 233 -8.57 -26.92 0.38
N ARG A 234 -9.76 -26.46 0.77
CA ARG A 234 -10.23 -26.38 2.16
C ARG A 234 -11.67 -26.90 2.31
N PRO A 235 -12.08 -27.36 3.51
CA PRO A 235 -13.46 -27.78 3.74
C PRO A 235 -14.46 -26.63 3.50
N ALA A 236 -15.61 -26.95 2.90
CA ALA A 236 -16.66 -25.97 2.63
C ALA A 236 -17.13 -25.28 3.93
N GLY A 237 -17.39 -23.99 3.85
CA GLY A 237 -17.85 -23.18 4.99
C GLY A 237 -16.77 -22.80 6.00
N THR A 238 -15.51 -23.16 5.76
CA THR A 238 -14.38 -22.66 6.58
C THR A 238 -14.10 -21.19 6.29
N GLN A 239 -13.74 -20.44 7.33
CA GLN A 239 -13.26 -19.08 7.17
C GLN A 239 -12.04 -19.06 6.24
N TYR A 240 -11.93 -18.03 5.41
CA TYR A 240 -10.74 -17.85 4.59
C TYR A 240 -9.48 -17.85 5.45
N THR A 241 -8.57 -18.74 5.10
CA THR A 241 -7.19 -18.75 5.57
C THR A 241 -6.30 -18.51 4.37
N PRO A 242 -5.26 -17.66 4.49
CA PRO A 242 -4.33 -17.38 3.41
C PRO A 242 -3.81 -18.67 2.77
N SER A 243 -3.95 -18.75 1.44
CA SER A 243 -3.51 -19.92 0.69
C SER A 243 -1.99 -20.06 0.74
N PRO A 244 -1.44 -21.28 0.90
CA PRO A 244 0.00 -21.53 0.73
C PRO A 244 0.54 -21.21 -0.68
N ALA A 245 -0.34 -20.91 -1.64
CA ALA A 245 0.03 -20.41 -2.96
C ALA A 245 0.44 -18.94 -2.96
N TRP A 246 0.06 -18.17 -1.92
CA TRP A 246 0.51 -16.80 -1.76
C TRP A 246 1.92 -16.77 -1.18
N ASN A 247 2.83 -16.08 -1.85
CA ASN A 247 4.24 -15.98 -1.47
C ASN A 247 4.52 -14.80 -0.52
N HIS A 248 3.47 -14.24 0.09
CA HIS A 248 3.51 -13.08 0.99
C HIS A 248 4.01 -11.78 0.36
N ARG A 249 4.07 -11.66 -0.96
CA ARG A 249 4.42 -10.42 -1.65
C ARG A 249 3.18 -9.78 -2.27
N LEU A 250 3.19 -8.47 -2.33
CA LEU A 250 2.15 -7.62 -2.90
C LEU A 250 2.73 -6.84 -4.08
N VAL A 251 2.00 -6.82 -5.19
CA VAL A 251 2.15 -5.82 -6.26
C VAL A 251 0.98 -4.84 -6.14
N TYR A 252 1.27 -3.60 -5.78
CA TYR A 252 0.28 -2.53 -5.69
C TYR A 252 0.26 -1.76 -7.00
N SER A 253 -0.86 -1.80 -7.72
CA SER A 253 -1.06 -1.09 -8.98
C SER A 253 -1.52 0.33 -8.71
N PHE A 254 -0.76 1.32 -9.17
CA PHE A 254 -1.13 2.73 -9.12
C PHE A 254 -1.69 3.20 -10.45
N GLY A 255 -2.81 3.92 -10.41
CA GLY A 255 -3.44 4.49 -11.60
C GLY A 255 -2.80 5.80 -12.05
N GLU A 256 -2.93 6.13 -13.33
CA GLU A 256 -2.24 7.27 -13.93
C GLU A 256 -3.00 8.60 -13.85
N SER A 257 -2.53 9.60 -14.62
CA SER A 257 -3.14 10.92 -14.82
C SER A 257 -3.12 11.79 -13.57
N CYS A 258 -3.88 12.89 -13.57
CA CYS A 258 -3.99 13.84 -12.49
C CYS A 258 -5.32 14.60 -12.65
N ALA A 259 -6.24 14.48 -11.69
CA ALA A 259 -7.53 15.17 -11.69
C ALA A 259 -7.83 15.84 -10.33
N THR A 260 -8.87 16.66 -10.30
CA THR A 260 -9.20 17.52 -9.15
C THR A 260 -9.89 16.81 -7.99
N GLY A 261 -10.24 15.52 -8.10
CA GLY A 261 -11.00 14.82 -7.07
C GLY A 261 -12.50 15.00 -7.19
N HIS A 262 -13.17 14.99 -6.04
CA HIS A 262 -14.62 15.08 -5.79
C HIS A 262 -15.42 13.83 -6.13
N HIS A 263 -14.75 12.77 -6.57
CA HIS A 263 -15.37 11.50 -6.94
C HIS A 263 -14.70 10.34 -6.23
N GLN A 264 -15.50 9.34 -5.87
CA GLN A 264 -14.98 8.08 -5.34
C GLN A 264 -14.15 7.31 -6.37
N GLY A 265 -14.44 7.47 -7.66
CA GLY A 265 -13.82 6.74 -8.76
C GLY A 265 -14.43 5.35 -8.98
N VAL A 266 -14.09 4.77 -10.13
CA VAL A 266 -14.50 3.41 -10.52
C VAL A 266 -13.27 2.48 -10.58
N ASN A 267 -13.33 1.37 -9.87
CA ASN A 267 -12.34 0.31 -9.83
C ASN A 267 -13.06 -1.04 -9.84
N LEU A 268 -13.04 -1.72 -10.98
CA LEU A 268 -13.72 -2.99 -11.19
C LEU A 268 -12.78 -4.17 -10.83
N PRO A 269 -13.30 -5.36 -10.52
CA PRO A 269 -12.47 -6.52 -10.18
C PRO A 269 -11.37 -6.85 -11.21
N GLU A 270 -11.64 -6.58 -12.49
CA GLU A 270 -10.72 -6.73 -13.62
C GLU A 270 -9.39 -5.98 -13.41
N ASN A 271 -9.44 -4.81 -12.75
CA ASN A 271 -8.25 -3.98 -12.50
C ASN A 271 -7.22 -4.71 -11.63
N ALA A 272 -7.64 -5.34 -10.53
CA ALA A 272 -6.74 -6.11 -9.67
C ALA A 272 -6.28 -7.42 -10.36
N LEU A 273 -7.03 -7.93 -11.33
CA LEU A 273 -6.68 -9.11 -12.13
C LEU A 273 -5.70 -8.79 -13.28
N GLY A 274 -5.41 -7.51 -13.53
CA GLY A 274 -4.57 -7.05 -14.65
C GLY A 274 -5.28 -7.07 -16.00
N GLU A 275 -6.61 -7.00 -16.00
CA GLU A 275 -7.42 -7.01 -17.20
C GLU A 275 -7.98 -5.64 -17.53
N VAL A 276 -8.13 -5.37 -18.82
CA VAL A 276 -8.86 -4.18 -19.29
C VAL A 276 -10.33 -4.35 -18.97
N ALA A 277 -10.86 -3.42 -18.17
CA ALA A 277 -12.24 -3.37 -17.73
C ALA A 277 -13.05 -2.49 -18.71
N PRO A 278 -14.00 -3.04 -19.50
CA PRO A 278 -14.67 -2.29 -20.56
C PRO A 278 -15.40 -1.02 -20.10
N ASN A 279 -15.87 -1.00 -18.85
CA ASN A 279 -16.54 0.12 -18.21
C ASN A 279 -15.76 0.65 -16.99
N GLY A 280 -14.46 0.35 -16.90
CA GLY A 280 -13.60 0.81 -15.82
C GLY A 280 -13.00 2.19 -16.10
N ASN A 281 -12.23 2.68 -15.13
CA ASN A 281 -11.53 3.94 -15.26
C ASN A 281 -10.47 3.87 -16.40
N PRO A 282 -10.47 4.84 -17.34
CA PRO A 282 -9.47 4.87 -18.41
C PRO A 282 -8.02 4.91 -17.91
N TYR A 283 -7.79 5.51 -16.74
CA TYR A 283 -6.45 5.71 -16.15
C TYR A 283 -5.81 4.41 -15.60
N ASP A 284 -6.57 3.33 -15.50
CA ASP A 284 -6.02 2.02 -15.13
C ASP A 284 -5.87 1.12 -16.35
N ASN A 285 -6.83 1.22 -17.29
CA ASN A 285 -6.90 0.39 -18.48
C ASN A 285 -5.72 0.62 -19.44
N ALA A 286 -5.23 1.85 -19.56
CA ALA A 286 -4.19 2.20 -20.52
C ALA A 286 -2.89 1.41 -20.29
N PHE A 287 -2.56 1.12 -19.02
CA PHE A 287 -1.29 0.51 -18.65
C PHE A 287 -1.38 -0.88 -18.03
N ALA A 288 -2.59 -1.38 -17.74
CA ALA A 288 -2.81 -2.72 -17.19
C ALA A 288 -2.01 -3.84 -17.93
N PRO A 289 -1.93 -3.88 -19.28
CA PRO A 289 -1.14 -4.90 -19.98
C PRO A 289 0.37 -4.87 -19.70
N PHE A 290 0.93 -3.71 -19.36
CA PHE A 290 2.36 -3.55 -19.11
C PHE A 290 2.79 -3.96 -17.69
N LEU A 291 1.83 -4.04 -16.76
CA LEU A 291 2.08 -4.47 -15.38
C LEU A 291 2.15 -6.01 -15.24
N ASP A 292 1.57 -6.74 -16.20
CA ASP A 292 1.53 -8.21 -16.24
C ASP A 292 1.03 -8.84 -14.92
N LEU A 293 0.02 -8.21 -14.29
CA LEU A 293 -0.48 -8.62 -12.97
C LEU A 293 -1.00 -10.06 -12.97
N GLY A 294 -1.58 -10.53 -14.09
CA GLY A 294 -1.98 -11.93 -14.24
C GLY A 294 -0.80 -12.89 -14.05
N SER A 295 0.36 -12.63 -14.66
CA SER A 295 1.57 -13.44 -14.44
C SER A 295 2.08 -13.36 -13.00
N GLN A 296 1.99 -12.18 -12.36
CA GLN A 296 2.37 -12.02 -10.95
C GLN A 296 1.46 -12.82 -10.02
N LEU A 297 0.14 -12.77 -10.22
CA LEU A 297 -0.84 -13.62 -9.54
C LEU A 297 -0.48 -15.10 -9.74
N GLY A 298 -0.18 -15.51 -10.97
CA GLY A 298 0.21 -16.88 -11.29
C GLY A 298 1.45 -17.37 -10.55
N LYS A 299 2.40 -16.48 -10.25
CA LYS A 299 3.61 -16.73 -9.45
C LYS A 299 3.36 -16.68 -7.93
N GLY A 300 2.14 -16.40 -7.51
CA GLY A 300 1.75 -16.35 -6.10
C GLY A 300 1.89 -14.98 -5.46
N TYR A 301 2.04 -13.90 -6.23
CA TYR A 301 1.91 -12.54 -5.66
C TYR A 301 0.43 -12.24 -5.41
N MET A 302 0.17 -11.43 -4.39
CA MET A 302 -1.09 -10.71 -4.26
C MET A 302 -1.01 -9.43 -5.10
N THR A 303 -2.15 -8.99 -5.62
CA THR A 303 -2.27 -7.69 -6.30
C THR A 303 -3.31 -6.84 -5.59
N ALA A 304 -3.09 -5.53 -5.54
CA ALA A 304 -4.08 -4.60 -4.99
C ALA A 304 -4.15 -3.33 -5.82
N HIS A 305 -5.32 -2.69 -5.80
CA HIS A 305 -5.58 -1.44 -6.50
C HIS A 305 -6.73 -0.68 -5.82
N SER A 306 -6.65 0.64 -5.76
CA SER A 306 -7.61 1.49 -5.04
C SER A 306 -7.88 2.79 -5.79
N THR A 307 -9.13 3.26 -5.82
CA THR A 307 -9.51 4.44 -6.63
C THR A 307 -8.83 5.74 -6.24
N LEU A 308 -8.60 6.00 -4.95
CA LEU A 308 -7.83 7.14 -4.45
C LEU A 308 -6.30 6.93 -4.50
N THR A 309 -5.86 5.85 -5.16
CA THR A 309 -4.47 5.68 -5.65
C THR A 309 -4.40 5.74 -7.19
N ILE A 310 -5.39 6.39 -7.79
CA ILE A 310 -5.42 6.80 -9.19
C ILE A 310 -5.37 8.32 -9.16
N LEU A 311 -4.25 8.93 -9.55
CA LEU A 311 -4.15 10.40 -9.51
C LEU A 311 -5.15 11.06 -10.47
N GLY A 312 -5.56 10.38 -11.54
CA GLY A 312 -6.66 10.77 -12.42
C GLY A 312 -8.05 10.73 -11.77
N VAL A 313 -8.19 10.19 -10.57
CA VAL A 313 -9.38 10.39 -9.72
C VAL A 313 -9.14 11.57 -8.79
N GLU A 314 -8.07 11.52 -8.00
CA GLU A 314 -7.70 12.55 -7.03
C GLU A 314 -6.18 12.75 -7.03
N CYS A 315 -5.73 13.89 -7.53
CA CYS A 315 -4.32 14.22 -7.66
C CYS A 315 -3.73 14.80 -6.36
N ASN A 316 -3.95 14.10 -5.25
CA ASN A 316 -3.41 14.46 -3.93
C ASN A 316 -2.54 13.32 -3.41
N GLU A 317 -1.23 13.54 -3.41
CA GLU A 317 -0.22 12.56 -3.03
C GLU A 317 -0.34 12.11 -1.56
N VAL A 318 -0.85 12.98 -0.67
CA VAL A 318 -1.04 12.63 0.75
C VAL A 318 -2.26 11.72 0.91
N VAL A 319 -3.36 11.98 0.19
CA VAL A 319 -4.53 11.09 0.15
C VAL A 319 -4.17 9.74 -0.47
N SER A 320 -3.36 9.73 -1.54
CA SER A 320 -2.84 8.50 -2.13
C SER A 320 -1.99 7.71 -1.16
N ALA A 321 -1.02 8.35 -0.48
CA ALA A 321 -0.17 7.68 0.51
C ALA A 321 -0.96 7.14 1.72
N GLU A 322 -1.95 7.89 2.21
CA GLU A 322 -2.86 7.43 3.27
C GLU A 322 -3.67 6.22 2.82
N THR A 323 -4.22 6.25 1.61
CA THR A 323 -4.99 5.14 1.05
C THR A 323 -4.10 3.89 0.90
N LEU A 324 -2.89 4.04 0.36
CA LEU A 324 -1.91 2.96 0.28
C LEU A 324 -1.58 2.37 1.66
N MET A 325 -1.33 3.22 2.65
CA MET A 325 -1.05 2.82 4.03
C MET A 325 -2.19 1.98 4.61
N MET A 326 -3.43 2.46 4.50
CA MET A 326 -4.61 1.79 5.04
C MET A 326 -4.93 0.49 4.30
N VAL A 327 -4.73 0.43 2.98
CA VAL A 327 -4.87 -0.81 2.22
C VAL A 327 -3.80 -1.84 2.61
N LYS A 328 -2.55 -1.40 2.80
CA LYS A 328 -1.45 -2.26 3.27
C LYS A 328 -1.74 -2.82 4.67
N GLU A 329 -2.22 -1.98 5.58
CA GLU A 329 -2.65 -2.38 6.92
C GLU A 329 -3.76 -3.45 6.86
N HIS A 330 -4.83 -3.19 6.11
CA HIS A 330 -5.94 -4.12 5.91
C HIS A 330 -5.45 -5.47 5.36
N ILE A 331 -4.54 -5.46 4.38
CA ILE A 331 -3.94 -6.69 3.84
C ILE A 331 -3.19 -7.46 4.94
N ILE A 332 -2.39 -6.77 5.75
CA ILE A 332 -1.63 -7.41 6.81
C ILE A 332 -2.56 -8.00 7.88
N GLU A 333 -3.67 -7.34 8.18
CA GLU A 333 -4.65 -7.82 9.16
C GLU A 333 -5.46 -9.00 8.66
N ALA A 334 -6.04 -8.88 7.47
CA ALA A 334 -6.93 -9.89 6.90
C ALA A 334 -6.20 -11.11 6.34
N TYR A 335 -5.00 -10.93 5.77
CA TYR A 335 -4.24 -11.99 5.08
C TYR A 335 -2.94 -12.35 5.80
N GLY A 336 -2.30 -11.42 6.50
CA GLY A 336 -1.04 -11.66 7.20
C GLY A 336 0.12 -10.88 6.62
N LYS A 337 1.28 -11.00 7.27
CA LYS A 337 2.43 -10.12 7.01
C LYS A 337 2.95 -10.23 5.58
N LEU A 338 3.33 -9.07 5.04
CA LEU A 338 3.98 -8.92 3.76
C LEU A 338 5.50 -9.07 3.91
N VAL A 339 6.13 -9.69 2.91
CA VAL A 339 7.59 -9.72 2.73
C VAL A 339 8.06 -8.52 1.91
N HIS A 340 7.31 -8.20 0.84
CA HIS A 340 7.54 -7.01 0.02
C HIS A 340 6.22 -6.42 -0.46
N THR A 341 6.17 -5.10 -0.50
CA THR A 341 5.17 -4.29 -1.20
C THR A 341 5.85 -3.64 -2.40
N ILE A 342 5.49 -4.06 -3.60
CA ILE A 342 6.10 -3.56 -4.83
C ILE A 342 5.09 -2.63 -5.51
N GLY A 343 5.42 -1.35 -5.63
CA GLY A 343 4.64 -0.41 -6.42
C GLY A 343 4.84 -0.66 -7.91
N ALA A 344 3.78 -0.49 -8.70
CA ALA A 344 3.86 -0.51 -10.15
C ALA A 344 2.83 0.43 -10.76
N GLY A 345 3.22 1.23 -11.76
CA GLY A 345 2.33 2.22 -12.35
C GLY A 345 3.05 3.14 -13.33
N ALA A 346 2.28 3.72 -14.26
CA ALA A 346 2.80 4.60 -15.30
C ALA A 346 2.39 6.06 -15.08
N SER A 347 3.20 7.03 -15.51
CA SER A 347 2.85 8.46 -15.49
C SER A 347 2.44 8.92 -14.08
N GLY A 348 1.17 9.29 -13.82
CA GLY A 348 0.66 9.57 -12.47
C GLY A 348 0.93 8.45 -11.45
N GLY A 349 0.92 7.19 -11.89
CA GLY A 349 1.28 6.05 -11.06
C GLY A 349 2.78 5.97 -10.72
N ALA A 350 3.65 6.56 -11.54
CA ALA A 350 5.08 6.71 -11.22
C ALA A 350 5.29 7.81 -10.17
N ILE A 351 4.56 8.93 -10.27
CA ILE A 351 4.60 10.03 -9.29
C ILE A 351 4.29 9.51 -7.88
N GLN A 352 3.20 8.75 -7.75
CA GLN A 352 2.77 8.16 -6.47
C GLN A 352 3.84 7.27 -5.82
N GLN A 353 4.60 6.52 -6.63
CA GLN A 353 5.68 5.68 -6.11
C GLN A 353 6.83 6.53 -5.57
N TYR A 354 7.26 7.57 -6.29
CA TYR A 354 8.32 8.47 -5.82
C TYR A 354 7.96 9.19 -4.53
N THR A 355 6.71 9.64 -4.44
CA THR A 355 6.25 10.44 -3.30
C THR A 355 6.00 9.55 -2.10
N ALA A 356 5.48 8.33 -2.29
CA ALA A 356 5.43 7.30 -1.26
C ALA A 356 6.84 6.92 -0.76
N ASP A 357 7.78 6.61 -1.66
CA ASP A 357 9.16 6.25 -1.31
C ASP A 357 9.88 7.37 -0.54
N ASN A 358 9.75 8.61 -0.99
CA ASN A 358 10.47 9.75 -0.42
C ASN A 358 9.86 10.26 0.89
N ASN A 359 8.53 10.40 0.93
CA ASN A 359 7.84 11.08 2.04
C ASN A 359 7.35 10.09 3.10
N TYR A 360 7.12 8.83 2.73
CA TYR A 360 6.55 7.78 3.59
C TYR A 360 7.36 6.47 3.49
N PRO A 361 8.69 6.54 3.72
CA PRO A 361 9.62 5.46 3.41
C PRO A 361 9.22 4.19 4.16
N GLY A 362 8.96 3.07 3.48
CA GLY A 362 8.46 1.82 4.10
C GLY A 362 7.00 1.46 3.74
N LEU A 363 6.27 2.35 3.07
CA LEU A 363 5.00 1.97 2.42
C LEU A 363 5.22 1.00 1.26
N ILE A 364 6.24 1.24 0.45
CA ILE A 364 6.69 0.32 -0.60
C ILE A 364 8.17 -0.04 -0.39
N ASP A 365 8.54 -1.26 -0.80
CA ASP A 365 9.88 -1.85 -0.69
C ASP A 365 10.62 -1.86 -2.03
N GLY A 366 9.89 -1.61 -3.13
CA GLY A 366 10.43 -1.51 -4.47
C GLY A 366 9.42 -0.91 -5.43
N SER A 367 9.93 -0.25 -6.47
CA SER A 367 9.12 0.54 -7.41
C SER A 367 9.38 0.11 -8.85
N ASN A 368 8.31 -0.11 -9.60
CA ASN A 368 8.30 -0.29 -11.05
C ASN A 368 7.60 0.91 -11.68
N ALA A 369 8.31 2.04 -11.69
CA ALA A 369 7.86 3.30 -12.27
C ALA A 369 8.03 3.27 -13.80
N ILE A 370 6.91 3.33 -14.51
CA ILE A 370 6.83 3.29 -15.98
C ILE A 370 6.51 4.69 -16.49
N ILE A 371 7.04 5.09 -17.67
CA ILE A 371 6.85 6.46 -18.23
C ILE A 371 7.07 7.50 -17.12
N SER A 372 8.25 7.42 -16.53
CA SER A 372 8.62 8.22 -15.37
C SER A 372 9.09 9.63 -15.78
N PHE A 373 9.05 10.54 -14.82
CA PHE A 373 9.55 11.89 -14.91
C PHE A 373 10.90 12.01 -14.18
N PRO A 374 11.96 12.54 -14.82
CA PRO A 374 13.18 12.91 -14.11
C PRO A 374 12.95 14.07 -13.12
N ASP A 375 11.98 14.94 -13.43
CA ASP A 375 11.46 15.98 -12.57
C ASP A 375 10.01 16.30 -12.97
N MET A 376 9.07 16.08 -12.05
CA MET A 376 7.64 16.24 -12.30
C MET A 376 7.27 17.72 -12.41
N GLU A 377 7.82 18.56 -11.54
CA GLU A 377 7.47 19.97 -11.43
C GLU A 377 7.82 20.75 -12.70
N THR A 378 9.04 20.60 -13.23
CA THR A 378 9.39 21.28 -14.49
C THR A 378 8.63 20.75 -15.70
N THR A 379 8.21 19.47 -15.68
CA THR A 379 7.34 18.90 -16.71
C THR A 379 5.95 19.57 -16.66
N PHE A 380 5.37 19.74 -15.48
CA PHE A 380 4.07 20.39 -15.33
C PHE A 380 4.11 21.88 -15.71
N VAL A 381 5.16 22.61 -15.33
CA VAL A 381 5.37 24.01 -15.75
C VAL A 381 5.39 24.13 -17.28
N THR A 382 6.06 23.20 -17.94
CA THR A 382 6.13 23.16 -19.41
C THR A 382 4.75 22.99 -20.04
N ASP A 383 3.95 22.05 -19.54
CA ASP A 383 2.60 21.80 -20.03
C ASP A 383 1.73 23.07 -19.88
N ALA A 384 1.72 23.66 -18.69
CA ALA A 384 1.00 24.90 -18.40
C ALA A 384 1.43 26.08 -19.30
N ASP A 385 2.72 26.26 -19.52
CA ASP A 385 3.25 27.31 -20.41
C ASP A 385 2.82 27.07 -21.87
N CYS A 386 2.81 25.81 -22.31
CA CYS A 386 2.38 25.47 -23.67
C CYS A 386 0.92 25.84 -23.95
N LEU A 387 0.02 25.81 -22.96
CA LEU A 387 -1.34 26.33 -23.12
C LEU A 387 -1.38 27.83 -23.48
N LEU A 388 -0.44 28.61 -22.96
CA LEU A 388 -0.33 30.04 -23.27
C LEU A 388 0.41 30.27 -24.59
N LEU A 389 1.54 29.58 -24.78
CA LEU A 389 2.39 29.71 -25.98
C LEU A 389 1.65 29.29 -27.24
N GLU A 390 0.84 28.23 -27.19
CA GLU A 390 0.11 27.76 -28.37
C GLU A 390 -0.92 28.79 -28.85
N ARG A 391 -1.56 29.54 -27.93
CA ARG A 391 -2.44 30.67 -28.30
C ARG A 391 -1.65 31.78 -29.00
N VAL A 392 -0.44 32.06 -28.53
CA VAL A 392 0.45 33.06 -29.13
C VAL A 392 0.91 32.62 -30.52
N PHE A 393 1.36 31.38 -30.68
CA PHE A 393 1.82 30.83 -31.96
C PHE A 393 0.72 30.81 -33.02
N ARG A 394 -0.51 30.47 -32.62
CA ARG A 394 -1.68 30.49 -33.52
C ARG A 394 -2.19 31.87 -33.88
N SER A 395 -1.92 32.89 -33.05
CA SER A 395 -2.41 34.26 -33.29
C SER A 395 -1.81 34.93 -34.54
N ASP A 396 -0.59 34.53 -34.93
CA ASP A 396 0.10 35.05 -36.12
C ASP A 396 1.12 34.01 -36.63
N GLN A 397 0.65 33.09 -37.46
CA GLN A 397 1.46 31.98 -37.98
C GLN A 397 2.59 32.44 -38.92
N LEU A 398 2.47 33.62 -39.54
CA LEU A 398 3.53 34.20 -40.38
C LEU A 398 4.66 34.74 -39.51
N ARG A 399 4.32 35.33 -38.35
CA ARG A 399 5.31 35.79 -37.36
C ARG A 399 5.95 34.64 -36.61
N TRP A 400 5.19 33.63 -36.21
CA TRP A 400 5.63 32.51 -35.38
C TRP A 400 5.95 31.27 -36.22
N THR A 401 7.01 31.37 -37.03
CA THR A 401 7.59 30.24 -37.76
C THR A 401 8.14 29.18 -36.80
N GLU A 402 8.21 27.92 -37.23
CA GLU A 402 8.75 26.81 -36.42
C GLU A 402 10.11 27.11 -35.74
N PRO A 403 11.14 27.67 -36.42
CA PRO A 403 12.40 28.02 -35.74
C PRO A 403 12.25 29.05 -34.61
N LYS A 404 11.23 29.91 -34.64
CA LYS A 404 10.95 30.86 -33.56
C LYS A 404 10.21 30.19 -32.41
N GLN A 405 9.32 29.24 -32.71
CA GLN A 405 8.65 28.45 -31.70
C GLN A 405 9.69 27.62 -30.94
N GLU A 406 10.58 26.91 -31.65
CA GLU A 406 11.71 26.17 -31.07
C GLU A 406 12.63 27.06 -30.22
N ALA A 407 12.96 28.27 -30.70
CA ALA A 407 13.79 29.20 -29.95
C ALA A 407 13.14 29.71 -28.65
N VAL A 408 11.81 29.80 -28.60
CA VAL A 408 11.06 30.21 -27.39
C VAL A 408 10.91 29.05 -26.42
N THR A 409 10.51 27.88 -26.92
CA THR A 409 10.21 26.71 -26.08
C THR A 409 11.45 25.94 -25.67
N GLY A 410 12.55 26.06 -26.41
CA GLY A 410 13.73 25.21 -26.27
C GLY A 410 13.54 23.79 -26.81
N PHE A 411 12.39 23.49 -27.42
CA PHE A 411 12.09 22.18 -27.96
C PHE A 411 12.70 21.95 -29.34
N ARG A 412 12.88 20.67 -29.67
CA ARG A 412 13.38 20.24 -30.99
C ARG A 412 12.39 20.48 -32.13
N THR A 413 11.13 20.75 -31.82
CA THR A 413 10.07 20.99 -32.79
C THR A 413 9.07 21.98 -32.21
N GLY A 414 8.50 22.84 -33.06
CA GLY A 414 7.43 23.76 -32.67
C GLY A 414 6.11 23.08 -32.30
N ASN A 415 5.92 21.82 -32.71
CA ASN A 415 4.68 21.07 -32.49
C ASN A 415 4.48 20.59 -31.05
N ILE A 416 5.53 20.55 -30.23
CA ILE A 416 5.45 19.98 -28.88
C ILE A 416 4.40 20.68 -28.02
N CYS A 417 4.25 22.01 -28.12
CA CYS A 417 3.18 22.69 -27.38
C CYS A 417 1.78 22.35 -27.89
N ALA A 418 1.60 22.13 -29.19
CA ALA A 418 0.33 21.67 -29.73
C ALA A 418 -0.01 20.26 -29.22
N ASP A 419 0.99 19.37 -29.10
CA ASP A 419 0.81 18.02 -28.56
C ASP A 419 0.43 18.06 -27.06
N TRP A 420 1.13 18.86 -26.26
CA TRP A 420 0.78 19.08 -24.84
C TRP A 420 -0.65 19.59 -24.69
N VAL A 421 -1.02 20.63 -25.45
CA VAL A 421 -2.37 21.18 -25.43
C VAL A 421 -3.42 20.16 -25.85
N ALA A 422 -3.15 19.38 -26.90
CA ALA A 422 -4.08 18.34 -27.37
C ALA A 422 -4.29 17.22 -26.34
N SER A 423 -3.26 16.89 -25.56
CA SER A 423 -3.30 15.79 -24.60
C SER A 423 -3.78 16.20 -23.20
N TYR A 424 -3.44 17.39 -22.72
CA TYR A 424 -3.55 17.72 -21.29
C TYR A 424 -4.22 19.05 -20.97
N ALA A 425 -4.55 19.88 -21.96
CA ALA A 425 -5.18 21.18 -21.67
C ALA A 425 -6.49 21.06 -20.88
N ILE A 426 -7.21 19.94 -21.02
CA ILE A 426 -8.42 19.66 -20.26
C ILE A 426 -8.19 19.57 -18.74
N LEU A 427 -6.99 19.19 -18.30
CA LEU A 427 -6.66 19.02 -16.89
C LEU A 427 -6.40 20.36 -16.18
N VAL A 428 -5.98 21.38 -16.93
CA VAL A 428 -5.53 22.67 -16.38
C VAL A 428 -6.39 23.86 -16.80
N ASP A 429 -7.23 23.73 -17.85
CA ASP A 429 -8.16 24.77 -18.25
C ASP A 429 -9.42 24.73 -17.34
N PRO A 430 -9.65 25.77 -16.52
CA PRO A 430 -10.77 25.80 -15.55
C PRO A 430 -12.15 25.81 -16.21
N LYS A 431 -12.24 25.86 -17.55
CA LYS A 431 -13.49 25.69 -18.28
C LYS A 431 -13.93 24.22 -18.40
N HIS A 432 -13.07 23.27 -18.05
CA HIS A 432 -13.33 21.83 -18.18
C HIS A 432 -13.57 21.13 -16.83
N CYS A 433 -14.21 21.82 -15.88
CA CYS A 433 -14.68 21.18 -14.65
C CYS A 433 -15.79 20.16 -14.95
N ASP A 434 -15.83 19.08 -14.18
CA ASP A 434 -16.95 18.14 -14.22
C ASP A 434 -18.22 18.87 -13.75
N PRO A 435 -19.26 19.01 -14.59
CA PRO A 435 -20.48 19.72 -14.23
C PRO A 435 -21.35 18.98 -13.18
N THR A 436 -20.98 17.76 -12.81
CA THR A 436 -21.67 16.97 -11.78
C THR A 436 -21.22 17.31 -10.36
N VAL A 437 -20.06 17.95 -10.22
CA VAL A 437 -19.49 18.51 -8.97
C VAL A 437 -19.98 19.94 -8.78
#